data_AF-A0A7C1Y2E9-F1
#
_entry.id   AF-A0A7C1Y2E9-F1
#
_cell.length_a   1.000
_cell.length_b   1.000
_cell.length_c   1.000
_cell.angle_alpha   90.00
_cell.angle_beta   90.00
_cell.angle_gamma   90.00
#
_symmetry.space_group_name_H-M   'P 1'
#
loop_
_entity.id
_entity.type
_entity.pdbx_description
1 polymer ?
#
loop_
_entity_poly.entity_id
_entity_poly.type
_entity_poly.pdbx_seq_one_letter_code
_entity_poly.pdbx_strand_id
1 'polypeptide(L)'
;MCKRLIILTSFVVVVALAGNAAAQLDPDAVTDGHVYLFEDVGANVSDDSANSNAGNLIGSPQVVDGPKGKALQFNGTSDGVHLPDSAMIGNTGTHQNRTVIAVFNCADVTKSDKQVVFEEGGYTRGLTIYVHEGLAYGAGWNKGGDYSPEWSPGAFISAPIGSNEWHVVAIVLRDGSAGQEDDKFEMWMDGVLIGKGPGGELRGHSNDNGIGYAKENVVFHDGNGSANGHYYEGMIDEIWILNVALTQAELSSLTIRRRPEASSPTPADGDLVQATWANLAWKPGGFAVSHDVYFGTSLEDVNNGVEGTFVAKWRPRPR
;
A
#
# COMPACT_ATOMS: atom_id res chain seq x y z
N MET A 1 -43.19 -62.24 -5.25
CA MET A 1 -43.12 -60.77 -5.44
C MET A 1 -42.24 -60.18 -4.35
N CYS A 2 -40.94 -60.03 -4.61
CA CYS A 2 -39.96 -59.52 -3.63
C CYS A 2 -39.97 -58.00 -3.61
N LYS A 3 -40.24 -57.39 -2.45
CA LYS A 3 -40.15 -55.94 -2.23
C LYS A 3 -38.69 -55.57 -1.97
N ARG A 4 -38.07 -54.77 -2.85
CA ARG A 4 -36.76 -54.16 -2.62
C ARG A 4 -36.93 -52.93 -1.72
N LEU A 5 -36.24 -52.94 -0.58
CA LEU A 5 -36.10 -51.81 0.33
C LEU A 5 -34.92 -50.95 -0.19
N ILE A 6 -35.18 -49.71 -0.60
CA ILE A 6 -34.14 -48.75 -0.98
C ILE A 6 -33.83 -47.92 0.27
N ILE A 7 -32.63 -48.06 0.83
CA ILE A 7 -32.12 -47.23 1.91
C ILE A 7 -31.49 -45.99 1.28
N LEU A 8 -32.08 -44.81 1.52
CA LEU A 8 -31.46 -43.53 1.21
C LEU A 8 -30.42 -43.22 2.29
N THR A 9 -29.13 -43.31 1.96
CA THR A 9 -28.05 -42.75 2.76
C THR A 9 -27.93 -41.26 2.47
N SER A 10 -28.38 -40.40 3.39
CA SER A 10 -28.10 -38.96 3.36
C SER A 10 -26.60 -38.74 3.55
N PHE A 11 -25.92 -38.22 2.52
CA PHE A 11 -24.62 -37.58 2.67
C PHE A 11 -24.86 -36.12 3.06
N VAL A 12 -24.59 -35.77 4.33
CA VAL A 12 -24.42 -34.38 4.74
C VAL A 12 -23.03 -33.97 4.28
N VAL A 13 -22.95 -33.24 3.16
CA VAL A 13 -21.73 -32.55 2.76
C VAL A 13 -21.65 -31.28 3.61
N VAL A 14 -20.83 -31.32 4.67
CA VAL A 14 -20.39 -30.10 5.36
C VAL A 14 -19.37 -29.44 4.44
N VAL A 15 -19.83 -28.49 3.63
CA VAL A 15 -18.92 -27.54 2.98
C VAL A 15 -18.35 -26.67 4.09
N ALA A 16 -17.15 -27.04 4.58
CA ALA A 16 -16.34 -26.12 5.35
C ALA A 16 -15.99 -24.96 4.41
N LEU A 17 -16.70 -23.83 4.54
CA LEU A 17 -16.23 -22.55 4.05
C LEU A 17 -14.94 -22.24 4.82
N ALA A 18 -13.80 -22.71 4.32
CA ALA A 18 -12.52 -22.15 4.69
C ALA A 18 -12.58 -20.69 4.23
N GLY A 19 -12.81 -19.78 5.18
CA GLY A 19 -12.72 -18.36 4.91
C GLY A 19 -11.31 -18.07 4.41
N ASN A 20 -11.19 -17.61 3.17
CA ASN A 20 -9.96 -17.01 2.66
C ASN A 20 -9.75 -15.68 3.40
N ALA A 21 -9.28 -15.73 4.64
CA ALA A 21 -8.65 -14.58 5.25
C ALA A 21 -7.32 -14.41 4.52
N ALA A 22 -7.27 -13.50 3.55
CA ALA A 22 -5.98 -13.06 3.02
C ALA A 22 -5.13 -12.58 4.21
N ALA A 23 -3.93 -13.13 4.36
CA ALA A 23 -3.00 -12.69 5.38
C ALA A 23 -2.72 -11.19 5.16
N GLN A 24 -2.75 -10.41 6.24
CA GLN A 24 -2.35 -9.02 6.16
C GLN A 24 -0.88 -8.97 5.74
N LEU A 25 -0.52 -8.06 4.82
CA LEU A 25 0.88 -7.83 4.50
C LEU A 25 1.64 -7.43 5.79
N ASP A 26 2.80 -8.05 5.95
CA ASP A 26 3.71 -7.86 7.08
C ASP A 26 5.01 -7.24 6.54
N PRO A 27 5.34 -5.99 6.93
CA PRO A 27 6.55 -5.30 6.47
C PRO A 27 7.83 -6.10 6.77
N ASP A 28 7.89 -6.71 7.95
CA ASP A 28 9.06 -7.49 8.40
C ASP A 28 9.28 -8.77 7.58
N ALA A 29 8.22 -9.26 6.91
CA ALA A 29 8.29 -10.42 6.04
C ALA A 29 8.78 -10.10 4.62
N VAL A 30 8.94 -8.82 4.27
CA VAL A 30 9.39 -8.39 2.93
C VAL A 30 10.90 -8.54 2.81
N THR A 31 11.33 -9.57 2.06
CA THR A 31 12.75 -9.87 1.79
C THR A 31 13.21 -9.52 0.37
N ASP A 32 12.28 -9.21 -0.53
CA ASP A 32 12.55 -8.83 -1.93
C ASP A 32 11.71 -7.60 -2.31
N GLY A 33 12.06 -6.46 -1.70
CA GLY A 33 11.32 -5.22 -1.81
C GLY A 33 11.67 -4.19 -0.74
N HIS A 34 10.94 -3.08 -0.70
CA HIS A 34 11.04 -2.02 0.30
C HIS A 34 9.66 -1.59 0.77
N VAL A 35 9.55 -1.15 2.02
CA VAL A 35 8.29 -0.70 2.62
C VAL A 35 8.53 0.61 3.34
N TYR A 36 7.65 1.60 3.13
CA TYR A 36 7.72 2.90 3.79
C TYR A 36 6.34 3.19 4.39
N LEU A 37 6.20 3.05 5.71
CA LEU A 37 4.95 3.24 6.46
C LEU A 37 4.84 4.63 7.10
N PHE A 38 5.92 5.40 7.08
CA PHE A 38 6.00 6.75 7.66
C PHE A 38 5.67 6.87 9.16
N GLU A 39 5.69 5.76 9.92
CA GLU A 39 5.38 5.76 11.36
C GLU A 39 6.45 6.51 12.19
N ASP A 40 7.72 6.39 11.77
CA ASP A 40 8.88 6.92 12.50
C ASP A 40 9.75 7.84 11.61
N VAL A 41 9.14 8.85 10.98
CA VAL A 41 9.89 9.82 10.16
C VAL A 41 10.72 10.75 11.04
N GLY A 42 12.04 10.70 10.85
CA GLY A 42 13.02 11.56 11.52
C GLY A 42 13.75 12.47 10.52
N ALA A 43 15.09 12.43 10.53
CA ALA A 43 15.89 13.11 9.51
C ALA A 43 15.71 12.50 8.11
N ASN A 44 15.34 11.22 8.06
CA ASN A 44 15.06 10.42 6.88
C ASN A 44 13.74 9.67 7.07
N VAL A 45 13.22 9.12 5.99
CA VAL A 45 12.14 8.13 5.99
C VAL A 45 12.76 6.74 6.15
N SER A 46 12.37 6.01 7.19
CA SER A 46 12.80 4.63 7.41
C SER A 46 12.25 3.69 6.33
N ASP A 47 13.04 2.70 5.94
CA ASP A 47 12.55 1.51 5.22
C ASP A 47 12.19 0.47 6.28
N ASP A 48 10.89 0.18 6.38
CA ASP A 48 10.27 -0.72 7.35
C ASP A 48 10.33 -2.20 6.89
N SER A 49 11.02 -2.48 5.78
CA SER A 49 11.37 -3.85 5.37
C SER A 49 12.71 -4.31 5.97
N ALA A 50 13.05 -5.57 5.76
CA ALA A 50 14.35 -6.11 6.13
C ALA A 50 15.53 -5.57 5.30
N ASN A 51 15.30 -4.73 4.27
CA ASN A 51 16.27 -4.45 3.20
C ASN A 51 16.98 -3.08 3.30
N SER A 52 16.65 -2.27 4.30
CA SER A 52 17.39 -1.05 4.71
C SER A 52 17.72 -0.06 3.57
N ASN A 53 16.70 0.52 2.93
CA ASN A 53 16.85 1.59 1.92
C ASN A 53 16.16 2.90 2.34
N ALA A 54 16.66 3.55 3.39
CA ALA A 54 16.07 4.78 3.92
C ALA A 54 15.94 5.89 2.86
N GLY A 55 14.77 6.51 2.79
CA GLY A 55 14.46 7.63 1.89
C GLY A 55 14.92 8.98 2.45
N ASN A 56 15.41 9.86 1.59
CA ASN A 56 15.84 11.20 1.95
C ASN A 56 14.68 12.19 1.74
N LEU A 57 14.33 12.95 2.78
CA LEU A 57 13.31 13.99 2.67
C LEU A 57 13.76 15.11 1.72
N ILE A 58 12.86 15.53 0.84
CA ILE A 58 12.99 16.71 -0.02
C ILE A 58 12.00 17.75 0.49
N GLY A 59 12.46 18.99 0.69
CA GLY A 59 11.62 20.03 1.26
C GLY A 59 11.34 19.79 2.74
N SER A 60 10.09 19.95 3.16
CA SER A 60 9.68 19.76 4.56
C SER A 60 8.25 19.21 4.65
N PRO A 61 7.99 17.99 4.11
CA PRO A 61 6.70 17.34 4.29
C PRO A 61 6.40 17.17 5.78
N GLN A 62 5.12 17.26 6.14
CA GLN A 62 4.68 17.24 7.53
C GLN A 62 4.17 15.84 7.92
N VAL A 63 4.57 15.37 9.09
CA VAL A 63 4.03 14.12 9.65
C VAL A 63 2.64 14.40 10.23
N VAL A 64 1.63 13.72 9.70
CA VAL A 64 0.22 13.88 10.10
C VAL A 64 -0.40 12.52 10.44
N ASP A 65 -1.64 12.51 10.92
CA ASP A 65 -2.36 11.27 11.16
C ASP A 65 -2.95 10.70 9.85
N GLY A 66 -2.58 9.47 9.52
CA GLY A 66 -3.12 8.72 8.40
C GLY A 66 -4.29 7.79 8.77
N PRO A 67 -4.85 7.06 7.79
CA PRO A 67 -5.88 6.06 8.03
C PRO A 67 -5.40 4.97 9.00
N LYS A 68 -4.12 4.61 8.95
CA LYS A 68 -3.42 3.78 9.94
C LYS A 68 -2.18 4.55 10.38
N GLY A 69 -1.97 4.69 11.70
CA GLY A 69 -0.79 5.40 12.20
C GLY A 69 -0.56 6.80 11.63
N LYS A 70 0.63 7.03 11.06
CA LYS A 70 1.11 8.29 10.49
C LYS A 70 1.21 8.28 8.97
N ALA A 71 1.05 9.46 8.39
CA ALA A 71 1.25 9.73 6.97
C ALA A 71 2.17 10.94 6.79
N LEU A 72 2.76 11.08 5.61
CA LEU A 72 3.42 12.31 5.18
C LEU A 72 2.47 13.18 4.36
N GLN A 73 2.34 14.45 4.74
CA GLN A 73 1.62 15.48 4.00
C GLN A 73 2.60 16.29 3.14
N PHE A 74 2.29 16.40 1.85
CA PHE A 74 3.07 17.07 0.82
C PHE A 74 2.36 18.34 0.36
N ASN A 75 3.13 19.40 0.10
CA ASN A 75 2.61 20.74 -0.21
C ASN A 75 2.30 21.00 -1.70
N GLY A 76 2.51 20.04 -2.60
CA GLY A 76 2.26 20.21 -4.04
C GLY A 76 3.23 21.13 -4.79
N THR A 77 4.35 21.56 -4.19
CA THR A 77 5.27 22.52 -4.81
C THR A 77 6.76 22.22 -4.62
N SER A 78 7.16 21.58 -3.51
CA SER A 78 8.57 21.35 -3.20
C SER A 78 8.86 20.09 -2.39
N ASP A 79 7.83 19.48 -1.81
CA ASP A 79 8.01 18.37 -0.88
C ASP A 79 8.08 17.03 -1.63
N GLY A 80 8.89 16.11 -1.12
CA GLY A 80 9.03 14.77 -1.68
C GLY A 80 9.88 13.88 -0.78
N VAL A 81 10.04 12.62 -1.20
CA VAL A 81 11.03 11.69 -0.62
C VAL A 81 11.81 11.08 -1.77
N HIS A 82 13.12 11.28 -1.79
CA HIS A 82 14.01 10.63 -2.73
C HIS A 82 14.40 9.25 -2.20
N LEU A 83 14.14 8.20 -2.99
CA LEU A 83 14.53 6.84 -2.68
C LEU A 83 15.86 6.53 -3.40
N PRO A 84 16.93 6.17 -2.67
CA PRO A 84 18.18 5.73 -3.29
C PRO A 84 17.98 4.46 -4.13
N ASP A 85 18.81 4.30 -5.15
CA ASP A 85 18.92 3.04 -5.88
C ASP A 85 19.36 1.91 -4.94
N SER A 86 18.79 0.72 -5.16
CA SER A 86 19.12 -0.49 -4.42
C SER A 86 19.16 -1.71 -5.37
N ALA A 87 19.47 -2.88 -4.83
CA ALA A 87 19.36 -4.12 -5.60
C ALA A 87 17.91 -4.47 -5.99
N MET A 88 16.94 -3.95 -5.22
CA MET A 88 15.50 -4.25 -5.38
C MET A 88 14.73 -3.11 -6.07
N ILE A 89 15.24 -1.88 -6.03
CA ILE A 89 14.74 -0.73 -6.81
C ILE A 89 15.86 -0.20 -7.72
N GLY A 90 15.68 -0.34 -9.04
CA GLY A 90 16.68 0.12 -10.01
C GLY A 90 17.65 -0.95 -10.55
N ASN A 91 18.88 -0.50 -10.82
CA ASN A 91 19.71 -0.82 -12.00
C ASN A 91 20.31 -2.23 -12.12
N THR A 92 19.89 -3.22 -11.34
CA THR A 92 20.61 -4.50 -11.28
C THR A 92 19.79 -5.75 -11.63
N GLY A 93 18.47 -5.63 -11.75
CA GLY A 93 17.58 -6.77 -11.96
C GLY A 93 16.76 -6.71 -13.24
N THR A 94 16.36 -7.89 -13.72
CA THR A 94 15.21 -8.03 -14.62
C THR A 94 14.08 -8.64 -13.79
N HIS A 95 12.98 -7.91 -13.66
CA HIS A 95 11.84 -8.29 -12.83
C HIS A 95 10.67 -8.70 -13.70
N GLN A 96 10.36 -9.99 -13.74
CA GLN A 96 9.16 -10.51 -14.39
C GLN A 96 7.90 -10.29 -13.55
N ASN A 97 8.09 -10.08 -12.25
CA ASN A 97 7.05 -9.84 -11.27
C ASN A 97 7.39 -8.59 -10.46
N ARG A 98 6.40 -7.72 -10.27
CA ARG A 98 6.53 -6.49 -9.47
C ARG A 98 5.16 -6.09 -8.93
N THR A 99 5.09 -5.59 -7.71
CA THR A 99 3.89 -4.96 -7.16
C THR A 99 4.30 -3.67 -6.46
N VAL A 100 3.67 -2.55 -6.83
CA VAL A 100 3.79 -1.28 -6.08
C VAL A 100 2.43 -0.95 -5.51
N ILE A 101 2.36 -0.72 -4.20
CA ILE A 101 1.14 -0.29 -3.50
C ILE A 101 1.37 1.12 -2.99
N ALA A 102 0.40 2.00 -3.21
CA ALA A 102 0.37 3.33 -2.62
C ALA A 102 -0.97 3.57 -1.93
N VAL A 103 -0.90 4.02 -0.67
CA VAL A 103 -2.06 4.50 0.09
C VAL A 103 -1.98 6.01 0.18
N PHE A 104 -2.92 6.70 -0.46
CA PHE A 104 -2.81 8.15 -0.60
C PHE A 104 -4.17 8.85 -0.57
N ASN A 105 -4.10 10.16 -0.36
CA ASN A 105 -5.20 11.11 -0.34
C ASN A 105 -4.79 12.37 -1.08
N CYS A 106 -5.40 12.66 -2.22
CA CYS A 106 -5.05 13.83 -3.03
C CYS A 106 -5.91 15.02 -2.62
N ALA A 107 -5.28 16.14 -2.26
CA ALA A 107 -5.99 17.31 -1.74
C ALA A 107 -6.87 17.98 -2.81
N ASP A 108 -6.36 18.08 -4.04
CA ASP A 108 -7.06 18.61 -5.20
C ASP A 108 -6.77 17.75 -6.43
N VAL A 109 -7.72 16.88 -6.78
CA VAL A 109 -7.62 16.01 -7.96
C VAL A 109 -7.86 16.77 -9.27
N THR A 110 -8.38 18.00 -9.22
CA THR A 110 -8.83 18.74 -10.41
C THR A 110 -7.72 19.53 -11.11
N LYS A 111 -6.50 19.51 -10.58
CA LYS A 111 -5.36 20.19 -11.18
C LYS A 111 -5.07 19.66 -12.59
N SER A 112 -4.74 20.61 -13.47
CA SER A 112 -4.22 20.32 -14.81
C SER A 112 -2.78 19.81 -14.78
N ASP A 113 -2.03 20.13 -13.74
CA ASP A 113 -0.70 19.55 -13.53
C ASP A 113 -0.84 18.12 -13.02
N LYS A 114 0.09 17.26 -13.43
CA LYS A 114 0.16 15.88 -12.95
C LYS A 114 0.79 15.88 -11.56
N GLN A 115 0.29 15.01 -10.69
CA GLN A 115 0.72 14.92 -9.30
C GLN A 115 1.22 13.51 -9.00
N VAL A 116 2.53 13.33 -8.89
CA VAL A 116 3.17 12.02 -8.78
C VAL A 116 3.16 11.53 -7.34
N VAL A 117 2.47 10.41 -7.10
CA VAL A 117 2.44 9.73 -5.80
C VAL A 117 3.70 8.90 -5.63
N PHE A 118 4.06 8.15 -6.67
CA PHE A 118 5.24 7.30 -6.72
C PHE A 118 5.82 7.27 -8.13
N GLU A 119 7.15 7.27 -8.23
CA GLU A 119 7.88 6.94 -9.44
C GLU A 119 9.03 5.99 -9.16
N GLU A 120 9.28 5.15 -10.15
CA GLU A 120 10.47 4.34 -10.27
C GLU A 120 11.00 4.43 -11.70
N GLY A 121 12.30 4.68 -11.84
CA GLY A 121 12.98 4.69 -13.12
C GLY A 121 12.86 6.00 -13.89
N GLY A 122 12.79 5.91 -15.22
CA GLY A 122 13.02 7.02 -16.14
C GLY A 122 12.22 6.94 -17.43
N TYR A 123 12.55 7.78 -18.41
CA TYR A 123 11.87 7.81 -19.71
C TYR A 123 11.85 6.46 -20.45
N THR A 124 12.94 5.72 -20.31
CA THR A 124 13.19 4.45 -21.00
C THR A 124 12.45 3.31 -20.33
N ARG A 125 12.48 3.23 -19.00
CA ARG A 125 11.96 2.11 -18.21
C ARG A 125 11.46 2.65 -16.89
N GLY A 126 10.26 2.29 -16.49
CA GLY A 126 9.75 2.76 -15.22
C GLY A 126 8.33 2.34 -14.92
N LEU A 127 7.94 2.67 -13.69
CA LEU A 127 6.61 2.50 -13.13
C LEU A 127 6.21 3.83 -12.48
N THR A 128 4.94 4.21 -12.55
CA THR A 128 4.46 5.37 -11.79
C THR A 128 3.01 5.20 -11.33
N ILE A 129 2.70 5.80 -10.19
CA ILE A 129 1.35 6.08 -9.72
C ILE A 129 1.22 7.60 -9.59
N TYR A 130 0.21 8.19 -10.23
CA TYR A 130 -0.01 9.63 -10.22
C TYR A 130 -1.48 10.00 -10.35
N VAL A 131 -1.81 11.26 -10.04
CA VAL A 131 -3.15 11.83 -10.17
C VAL A 131 -3.13 12.91 -11.25
N HIS A 132 -4.19 12.94 -12.07
CA HIS A 132 -4.41 14.00 -13.05
C HIS A 132 -5.89 14.11 -13.40
N GLU A 133 -6.44 15.32 -13.38
CA GLU A 133 -7.82 15.64 -13.82
C GLU A 133 -8.91 14.67 -13.28
N GLY A 134 -8.86 14.37 -11.97
CA GLY A 134 -9.86 13.54 -11.30
C GLY A 134 -9.62 12.03 -11.39
N LEU A 135 -8.51 11.61 -11.98
CA LEU A 135 -8.16 10.21 -12.19
C LEU A 135 -6.87 9.85 -11.45
N ALA A 136 -6.88 8.70 -10.77
CA ALA A 136 -5.66 8.01 -10.39
C ALA A 136 -5.19 7.14 -11.57
N TYR A 137 -3.91 7.19 -11.88
CA TYR A 137 -3.27 6.39 -12.92
C TYR A 137 -2.25 5.44 -12.30
N GLY A 138 -2.26 4.20 -12.78
CA GLY A 138 -1.18 3.25 -12.61
C GLY A 138 -0.54 2.97 -13.97
N ALA A 139 0.78 3.13 -14.06
CA ALA A 139 1.48 3.01 -15.33
C ALA A 139 2.79 2.25 -15.25
N GLY A 140 3.15 1.64 -16.37
CA GLY A 140 4.44 0.98 -16.56
C GLY A 140 4.86 0.94 -18.02
N TRP A 141 6.16 0.98 -18.26
CA TRP A 141 6.77 0.91 -19.59
C TRP A 141 8.17 0.31 -19.50
N ASN A 142 8.57 -0.34 -20.58
CA ASN A 142 9.95 -0.73 -20.79
C ASN A 142 10.26 -0.57 -22.28
N LYS A 143 11.25 0.28 -22.55
CA LYS A 143 11.74 0.71 -23.86
C LYS A 143 13.26 0.53 -23.83
N GLY A 144 13.92 0.54 -24.98
CA GLY A 144 15.38 0.53 -25.02
C GLY A 144 16.00 -0.02 -26.31
N GLY A 145 15.19 -0.56 -27.21
CA GLY A 145 15.59 -1.17 -28.48
C GLY A 145 16.29 -2.52 -28.31
N ASP A 146 16.29 -3.10 -27.10
CA ASP A 146 17.06 -4.29 -26.73
C ASP A 146 16.20 -5.58 -26.64
N TYR A 147 14.94 -5.51 -27.06
CA TYR A 147 14.02 -6.65 -27.20
C TYR A 147 12.82 -6.29 -28.10
N SER A 148 11.98 -7.28 -28.46
CA SER A 148 10.82 -7.07 -29.32
C SER A 148 9.69 -8.07 -29.01
N PRO A 149 8.41 -7.65 -29.07
CA PRO A 149 7.97 -6.26 -29.15
C PRO A 149 8.30 -5.51 -27.84
N GLU A 150 8.62 -4.21 -27.94
CA GLU A 150 8.82 -3.37 -26.75
C GLU A 150 7.53 -3.16 -25.97
N TRP A 151 7.64 -2.92 -24.66
CA TRP A 151 6.51 -2.48 -23.86
C TRP A 151 6.33 -0.97 -24.01
N SER A 152 5.86 -0.58 -25.19
CA SER A 152 5.79 0.80 -25.67
C SER A 152 4.47 1.02 -26.44
N PRO A 153 3.68 2.08 -26.14
CA PRO A 153 4.02 3.21 -25.27
C PRO A 153 4.03 2.90 -23.76
N GLY A 154 3.60 1.70 -23.37
CA GLY A 154 3.40 1.27 -21.98
C GLY A 154 1.95 0.88 -21.73
N ALA A 155 1.60 0.64 -20.47
CA ALA A 155 0.22 0.56 -20.00
C ALA A 155 -0.09 1.75 -19.08
N PHE A 156 -1.25 2.35 -19.26
CA PHE A 156 -1.73 3.49 -18.46
C PHE A 156 -3.19 3.22 -18.10
N ILE A 157 -3.41 2.57 -16.96
CA ILE A 157 -4.74 2.23 -16.48
C ILE A 157 -5.15 3.34 -15.50
N SER A 158 -6.43 3.71 -15.48
CA SER A 158 -6.92 4.75 -14.59
C SER A 158 -8.31 4.46 -14.04
N ALA A 159 -8.60 5.10 -12.90
CA ALA A 159 -9.91 5.09 -12.27
C ALA A 159 -10.21 6.46 -11.64
N PRO A 160 -11.49 6.87 -11.57
CA PRO A 160 -11.88 8.12 -10.93
C PRO A 160 -11.68 8.08 -9.42
N ILE A 161 -11.23 9.21 -8.86
CA ILE A 161 -11.06 9.45 -7.42
C ILE A 161 -11.61 10.84 -7.04
N GLY A 162 -11.96 11.03 -5.77
CA GLY A 162 -12.37 12.32 -5.21
C GLY A 162 -11.24 13.08 -4.52
N SER A 163 -11.35 14.41 -4.46
CA SER A 163 -10.48 15.22 -3.60
C SER A 163 -10.71 14.87 -2.14
N ASN A 164 -9.61 14.76 -1.38
CA ASN A 164 -9.58 14.43 0.04
C ASN A 164 -10.16 13.04 0.37
N GLU A 165 -10.18 12.11 -0.58
CA GLU A 165 -10.55 10.71 -0.36
C GLU A 165 -9.29 9.83 -0.27
N TRP A 166 -9.29 8.90 0.69
CA TRP A 166 -8.21 7.92 0.82
C TRP A 166 -8.48 6.74 -0.11
N HIS A 167 -7.47 6.37 -0.89
CA HIS A 167 -7.49 5.22 -1.78
C HIS A 167 -6.24 4.36 -1.59
N VAL A 168 -6.40 3.06 -1.83
CA VAL A 168 -5.26 2.15 -2.03
C VAL A 168 -5.18 1.83 -3.51
N VAL A 169 -4.08 2.18 -4.16
CA VAL A 169 -3.78 1.78 -5.55
C VAL A 169 -2.64 0.80 -5.54
N ALA A 170 -2.81 -0.34 -6.23
CA ALA A 170 -1.73 -1.27 -6.49
C ALA A 170 -1.55 -1.48 -8.00
N ILE A 171 -0.33 -1.32 -8.48
CA ILE A 171 0.06 -1.75 -9.83
C ILE A 171 0.82 -3.07 -9.74
N VAL A 172 0.55 -3.98 -10.66
CA VAL A 172 1.14 -5.32 -10.67
C VAL A 172 1.67 -5.64 -12.05
N LEU A 173 2.96 -5.94 -12.16
CA LEU A 173 3.53 -6.67 -13.27
C LEU A 173 3.52 -8.15 -12.90
N ARG A 174 2.87 -8.98 -13.73
CA ARG A 174 2.68 -10.41 -13.48
C ARG A 174 3.21 -11.23 -14.64
N ASP A 175 4.15 -12.12 -14.35
CA ASP A 175 4.73 -13.07 -15.29
C ASP A 175 5.13 -12.43 -16.62
N GLY A 176 5.75 -11.25 -16.53
CA GLY A 176 6.24 -10.48 -17.68
C GLY A 176 7.33 -11.26 -18.42
N SER A 177 7.17 -11.41 -19.73
CA SER A 177 8.19 -12.01 -20.58
C SER A 177 9.13 -10.93 -21.13
N ALA A 178 10.18 -11.35 -21.84
CA ALA A 178 11.12 -10.42 -22.44
C ALA A 178 10.46 -9.47 -23.45
N GLY A 179 9.41 -9.90 -24.14
CA GLY A 179 8.63 -9.06 -25.05
C GLY A 179 7.31 -8.66 -24.42
N GLN A 180 6.68 -7.61 -24.94
CA GLN A 180 5.34 -7.24 -24.52
C GLN A 180 4.33 -8.34 -24.86
N GLU A 181 3.50 -8.69 -23.88
CA GLU A 181 2.32 -9.55 -24.01
C GLU A 181 1.10 -8.86 -23.41
N ASP A 182 -0.10 -9.28 -23.84
CA ASP A 182 -1.35 -8.79 -23.28
C ASP A 182 -1.53 -9.25 -21.82
N ASP A 183 -2.28 -8.46 -21.04
CA ASP A 183 -2.72 -8.78 -19.68
C ASP A 183 -1.60 -9.07 -18.65
N LYS A 184 -0.39 -8.54 -18.86
CA LYS A 184 0.74 -8.66 -17.94
C LYS A 184 0.85 -7.54 -16.91
N PHE A 185 0.19 -6.40 -17.17
CA PHE A 185 0.14 -5.28 -16.23
C PHE A 185 -1.29 -5.10 -15.71
N GLU A 186 -1.44 -4.95 -14.40
CA GLU A 186 -2.73 -4.79 -13.73
C GLU A 186 -2.72 -3.51 -12.90
N MET A 187 -3.88 -2.84 -12.80
CA MET A 187 -4.13 -1.84 -11.76
C MET A 187 -5.30 -2.32 -10.91
N TRP A 188 -5.10 -2.28 -9.61
CA TRP A 188 -6.11 -2.51 -8.59
C TRP A 188 -6.31 -1.22 -7.79
N MET A 189 -7.55 -0.94 -7.41
CA MET A 189 -7.89 0.17 -6.53
C MET A 189 -8.94 -0.27 -5.53
N ASP A 190 -8.69 0.00 -4.25
CA ASP A 190 -9.58 -0.34 -3.13
C ASP A 190 -10.07 -1.80 -3.15
N GLY A 191 -9.15 -2.72 -3.44
CA GLY A 191 -9.41 -4.16 -3.45
C GLY A 191 -10.09 -4.67 -4.73
N VAL A 192 -10.29 -3.82 -5.73
CA VAL A 192 -10.97 -4.16 -6.98
C VAL A 192 -10.01 -4.04 -8.16
N LEU A 193 -10.00 -5.04 -9.04
CA LEU A 193 -9.28 -4.96 -10.32
C LEU A 193 -9.94 -3.90 -11.20
N ILE A 194 -9.20 -2.84 -11.50
CA ILE A 194 -9.64 -1.75 -12.39
C ILE A 194 -9.48 -2.16 -13.85
N GLY A 195 -8.34 -2.77 -14.18
CA GLY A 195 -8.07 -3.18 -15.54
C GLY A 195 -6.78 -3.94 -15.69
N LYS A 196 -6.61 -4.47 -16.89
CA LYS A 196 -5.37 -5.08 -17.37
C LYS A 196 -4.91 -4.38 -18.63
N GLY A 197 -3.61 -4.38 -18.84
CA GLY A 197 -2.96 -3.82 -20.00
C GLY A 197 -1.78 -4.68 -20.44
N PRO A 198 -1.18 -4.34 -21.59
CA PRO A 198 0.03 -4.99 -22.04
C PRO A 198 1.15 -4.79 -21.01
N GLY A 199 2.09 -5.74 -20.96
CA GLY A 199 3.28 -5.62 -20.13
C GLY A 199 4.38 -6.59 -20.55
N GLY A 200 5.57 -6.37 -20.01
CA GLY A 200 6.74 -7.24 -20.16
C GLY A 200 7.61 -7.09 -18.92
N GLU A 201 8.66 -7.91 -18.80
CA GLU A 201 9.62 -7.81 -17.71
C GLU A 201 10.13 -6.37 -17.57
N LEU A 202 10.31 -5.88 -16.34
CA LEU A 202 10.96 -4.60 -16.08
C LEU A 202 12.46 -4.83 -16.00
N ARG A 203 13.21 -4.33 -17.00
CA ARG A 203 14.68 -4.42 -17.02
C ARG A 203 15.31 -3.32 -16.19
N GLY A 204 16.57 -3.53 -15.81
CA GLY A 204 17.37 -2.57 -15.06
C GLY A 204 17.34 -1.16 -15.65
N HIS A 205 17.23 -0.20 -14.75
CA HIS A 205 17.13 1.23 -15.00
C HIS A 205 17.83 1.99 -13.86
N SER A 206 18.32 3.21 -14.12
CA SER A 206 19.24 3.91 -13.21
C SER A 206 18.84 5.36 -12.92
N ASN A 207 17.61 5.71 -13.24
CA ASN A 207 17.09 7.05 -12.96
C ASN A 207 16.52 7.07 -11.55
N ASP A 208 16.47 8.27 -10.98
CA ASP A 208 16.06 8.47 -9.60
C ASP A 208 14.63 7.98 -9.32
N ASN A 209 14.40 7.57 -8.07
CA ASN A 209 13.11 7.10 -7.59
C ASN A 209 12.55 8.09 -6.56
N GLY A 210 11.23 8.19 -6.47
CA GLY A 210 10.57 9.25 -5.74
C GLY A 210 9.20 8.89 -5.17
N ILE A 211 8.88 9.48 -4.02
CA ILE A 211 7.55 9.51 -3.44
C ILE A 211 7.12 10.98 -3.36
N GLY A 212 5.92 11.30 -3.85
CA GLY A 212 5.34 12.64 -3.79
C GLY A 212 5.88 13.66 -4.79
N TYR A 213 6.75 13.24 -5.72
CA TYR A 213 7.28 14.09 -6.81
C TYR A 213 7.92 13.23 -7.89
N ALA A 214 8.25 13.86 -9.02
CA ALA A 214 9.08 13.30 -10.07
C ALA A 214 10.47 13.95 -10.19
N LYS A 215 11.49 13.14 -10.43
CA LYS A 215 12.89 13.50 -10.61
C LYS A 215 13.41 12.89 -11.92
N GLU A 216 14.16 13.72 -12.65
CA GLU A 216 14.70 13.45 -13.98
C GLU A 216 13.66 13.22 -15.07
N ASN A 217 13.00 12.05 -15.13
CA ASN A 217 12.07 11.72 -16.20
C ASN A 217 11.01 10.71 -15.76
N VAL A 218 9.75 10.98 -16.13
CA VAL A 218 8.63 10.05 -15.96
C VAL A 218 7.77 10.08 -17.23
N VAL A 219 7.09 8.98 -17.55
CA VAL A 219 6.20 8.88 -18.71
C VAL A 219 4.75 8.85 -18.24
N PHE A 220 3.91 9.66 -18.88
CA PHE A 220 2.49 9.74 -18.58
C PHE A 220 1.60 9.29 -19.74
N HIS A 221 0.29 9.20 -19.49
CA HIS A 221 -0.70 8.65 -20.43
C HIS A 221 -0.82 9.42 -21.76
N ASP A 222 -0.42 10.69 -21.78
CA ASP A 222 -0.39 11.54 -22.98
C ASP A 222 0.89 11.34 -23.82
N GLY A 223 1.73 10.38 -23.43
CA GLY A 223 3.00 10.07 -24.08
C GLY A 223 4.10 11.10 -23.81
N ASN A 224 3.82 12.14 -23.03
CA ASN A 224 4.81 13.15 -22.70
C ASN A 224 5.74 12.60 -21.61
N GLY A 225 7.02 12.42 -21.96
CA GLY A 225 8.08 12.26 -20.98
C GLY A 225 8.35 13.61 -20.34
N SER A 226 8.04 13.78 -19.07
CA SER A 226 8.24 15.06 -18.38
C SER A 226 9.36 14.96 -17.37
N ALA A 227 10.11 16.06 -17.26
CA ALA A 227 11.20 16.19 -16.30
C ALA A 227 10.72 16.78 -14.97
N ASN A 228 11.60 16.69 -13.96
CA ASN A 228 11.54 17.26 -12.60
C ASN A 228 10.28 18.05 -12.23
N GLY A 229 9.60 17.67 -11.15
CA GLY A 229 8.48 18.40 -10.58
C GLY A 229 7.31 17.48 -10.31
N HIS A 230 6.13 17.83 -10.84
CA HIS A 230 4.88 17.06 -10.65
C HIS A 230 4.60 16.76 -9.18
N TYR A 231 4.89 17.76 -8.33
CA TYR A 231 4.78 17.64 -6.89
C TYR A 231 3.36 17.30 -6.46
N TYR A 232 3.26 16.36 -5.54
CA TYR A 232 1.99 15.88 -5.01
C TYR A 232 1.47 16.83 -3.94
N GLU A 233 0.20 17.23 -4.04
CA GLU A 233 -0.51 17.88 -2.94
C GLU A 233 -1.48 16.90 -2.30
N GLY A 234 -1.22 16.55 -1.04
CA GLY A 234 -2.00 15.53 -0.36
C GLY A 234 -1.24 14.81 0.73
N MET A 235 -1.73 13.65 1.12
CA MET A 235 -1.11 12.77 2.11
C MET A 235 -0.81 11.40 1.50
N ILE A 236 0.32 10.81 1.86
CA ILE A 236 0.67 9.42 1.53
C ILE A 236 0.96 8.71 2.84
N ASP A 237 0.28 7.58 3.07
CA ASP A 237 0.34 6.79 4.31
C ASP A 237 1.34 5.65 4.21
N GLU A 238 1.35 4.92 3.11
CA GLU A 238 2.33 3.85 2.91
C GLU A 238 2.64 3.63 1.43
N ILE A 239 3.91 3.28 1.16
CA ILE A 239 4.40 2.81 -0.14
C ILE A 239 5.04 1.43 0.06
N TRP A 240 4.59 0.46 -0.72
CA TRP A 240 5.20 -0.88 -0.78
C TRP A 240 5.75 -1.10 -2.18
N ILE A 241 6.99 -1.57 -2.29
CA ILE A 241 7.66 -1.86 -3.56
C ILE A 241 8.15 -3.30 -3.47
N LEU A 242 7.52 -4.21 -4.19
CA LEU A 242 7.73 -5.65 -4.05
C LEU A 242 8.15 -6.24 -5.38
N ASN A 243 9.18 -7.08 -5.40
CA ASN A 243 9.60 -7.83 -6.61
C ASN A 243 8.84 -9.14 -6.77
N VAL A 244 7.59 -9.16 -6.31
CA VAL A 244 6.67 -10.27 -6.45
C VAL A 244 5.34 -9.75 -6.98
N ALA A 245 4.60 -10.60 -7.68
CA ALA A 245 3.25 -10.30 -8.09
C ALA A 245 2.30 -10.82 -7.00
N LEU A 246 1.67 -9.90 -6.25
CA LEU A 246 0.72 -10.32 -5.22
C LEU A 246 -0.43 -11.11 -5.85
N THR A 247 -0.98 -12.04 -5.06
CA THR A 247 -2.12 -12.84 -5.45
C THR A 247 -3.39 -11.99 -5.49
N GLN A 248 -4.39 -12.43 -6.25
CA GLN A 248 -5.70 -11.79 -6.27
C GLN A 248 -6.33 -11.69 -4.86
N ALA A 249 -6.13 -12.69 -3.99
CA ALA A 249 -6.65 -12.67 -2.64
C ALA A 249 -6.01 -11.56 -1.79
N GLU A 250 -4.69 -11.41 -1.86
CA GLU A 250 -3.96 -10.34 -1.18
C GLU A 250 -4.39 -8.97 -1.72
N LEU A 251 -4.42 -8.81 -3.04
CA LEU A 251 -4.84 -7.57 -3.70
C LEU A 251 -6.30 -7.21 -3.36
N SER A 252 -7.21 -8.18 -3.30
CA SER A 252 -8.61 -7.93 -2.94
C SER A 252 -8.79 -7.57 -1.46
N SER A 253 -7.77 -7.79 -0.64
CA SER A 253 -7.78 -7.41 0.78
C SER A 253 -7.29 -5.97 1.01
N LEU A 254 -6.61 -5.37 0.02
CA LEU A 254 -6.08 -4.01 0.01
C LEU A 254 -7.22 -3.00 -0.11
N THR A 255 -7.90 -2.75 1.01
CA THR A 255 -8.87 -1.68 1.15
C THR A 255 -8.39 -0.74 2.24
N ILE A 256 -8.93 0.48 2.31
CA ILE A 256 -8.78 1.36 3.48
C ILE A 256 -9.52 0.70 4.66
N ARG A 257 -8.92 -0.34 5.24
CA ARG A 257 -9.41 -1.01 6.42
C ARG A 257 -9.12 -0.13 7.60
N ARG A 258 -10.15 0.59 8.04
CA ARG A 258 -10.27 1.00 9.43
C ARG A 258 -10.13 -0.26 10.30
N ARG A 259 -8.93 -0.53 10.86
CA ARG A 259 -8.73 -1.69 11.74
C ARG A 259 -9.79 -1.68 12.84
N PRO A 260 -10.58 -2.75 13.05
CA PRO A 260 -11.57 -2.77 14.12
C PRO A 260 -10.91 -2.71 15.51
N GLU A 261 -9.64 -3.09 15.62
CA GLU A 261 -8.87 -3.09 16.86
C GLU A 261 -8.38 -1.68 17.25
N ALA A 262 -8.34 -1.42 18.56
CA ALA A 262 -7.63 -0.27 19.11
C ALA A 262 -6.11 -0.37 18.88
N SER A 263 -5.43 0.76 18.78
CA SER A 263 -3.98 0.83 18.57
C SER A 263 -3.34 2.00 19.32
N SER A 264 -2.02 2.17 19.19
CA SER A 264 -1.25 3.26 19.78
C SER A 264 -1.54 3.47 21.28
N PRO A 265 -1.36 2.43 22.13
CA PRO A 265 -1.56 2.57 23.56
C PRO A 265 -0.58 3.59 24.15
N THR A 266 -1.03 4.33 25.16
CA THR A 266 -0.21 5.20 25.99
C THR A 266 -0.60 4.94 27.45
N PRO A 267 0.33 4.48 28.29
CA PRO A 267 1.71 4.06 27.99
C PRO A 267 1.79 2.94 26.94
N ALA A 268 2.93 2.83 26.25
CA ALA A 268 3.15 1.77 25.26
C ALA A 268 3.24 0.39 25.95
N ASP A 269 3.03 -0.67 25.19
CA ASP A 269 3.18 -2.02 25.74
C ASP A 269 4.63 -2.25 26.22
N GLY A 270 4.78 -2.79 27.43
CA GLY A 270 6.07 -2.96 28.10
C GLY A 270 6.62 -1.72 28.84
N ASP A 271 5.94 -0.56 28.81
CA ASP A 271 6.41 0.63 29.52
C ASP A 271 6.42 0.45 31.05
N LEU A 272 7.53 0.86 31.68
CA LEU A 272 7.64 0.93 33.14
C LEU A 272 7.13 2.28 33.65
N VAL A 273 5.89 2.29 34.15
CA VAL A 273 5.33 3.47 34.81
C VAL A 273 5.76 3.53 36.27
N GLN A 274 6.71 4.40 36.60
CA GLN A 274 7.22 4.59 37.98
C GLN A 274 6.27 5.41 38.87
N ALA A 275 5.26 6.07 38.28
CA ALA A 275 4.29 6.87 39.01
C ALA A 275 3.19 5.99 39.63
N THR A 276 2.62 6.43 40.75
CA THR A 276 1.46 5.76 41.40
C THR A 276 0.13 6.03 40.70
N TRP A 277 0.14 6.82 39.62
CA TRP A 277 -1.02 7.17 38.80
C TRP A 277 -0.60 7.31 37.34
N ALA A 278 -1.47 6.89 36.41
CA ALA A 278 -1.25 6.97 34.98
C ALA A 278 -2.56 7.22 34.25
N ASN A 279 -2.52 8.01 33.17
CA ASN A 279 -3.62 8.10 32.23
C ASN A 279 -3.40 7.08 31.12
N LEU A 280 -4.41 6.28 30.85
CA LEU A 280 -4.41 5.34 29.73
C LEU A 280 -5.11 5.96 28.54
N ALA A 281 -4.48 5.89 27.39
CA ALA A 281 -5.05 6.32 26.12
C ALA A 281 -4.72 5.30 25.02
N TRP A 282 -5.54 5.29 23.98
CA TRP A 282 -5.32 4.51 22.77
C TRP A 282 -6.07 5.17 21.62
N LYS A 283 -5.64 4.90 20.39
CA LYS A 283 -6.40 5.20 19.18
C LYS A 283 -7.56 4.19 19.08
N PRO A 284 -8.82 4.66 18.98
CA PRO A 284 -9.95 3.78 18.75
C PRO A 284 -9.79 2.96 17.47
N GLY A 285 -10.23 1.71 17.50
CA GLY A 285 -10.46 0.96 16.26
C GLY A 285 -11.46 1.68 15.38
N GLY A 286 -11.29 1.64 14.06
CA GLY A 286 -11.94 2.57 13.16
C GLY A 286 -13.45 2.38 12.99
N PHE A 287 -14.03 1.28 13.49
CA PHE A 287 -15.49 1.09 13.64
C PHE A 287 -15.99 1.17 15.09
N ALA A 288 -15.11 1.43 16.05
CA ALA A 288 -15.46 1.33 17.46
C ALA A 288 -16.39 2.48 17.89
N VAL A 289 -17.64 2.14 18.21
CA VAL A 289 -18.56 3.04 18.94
C VAL A 289 -18.22 3.05 20.44
N SER A 290 -17.53 2.01 20.91
CA SER A 290 -17.05 1.83 22.28
C SER A 290 -15.99 0.72 22.34
N HIS A 291 -15.20 0.73 23.41
CA HIS A 291 -14.31 -0.35 23.82
C HIS A 291 -14.75 -0.91 25.17
N ASP A 292 -14.73 -2.22 25.32
CA ASP A 292 -14.81 -2.87 26.62
C ASP A 292 -13.37 -2.99 27.15
N VAL A 293 -13.12 -2.46 28.34
CA VAL A 293 -11.79 -2.33 28.94
C VAL A 293 -11.64 -3.35 30.05
N TYR A 294 -10.59 -4.16 29.97
CA TYR A 294 -10.27 -5.21 30.93
C TYR A 294 -8.91 -4.94 31.59
N PHE A 295 -8.80 -5.16 32.89
CA PHE A 295 -7.56 -5.07 33.67
C PHE A 295 -7.41 -6.29 34.56
N GLY A 296 -6.18 -6.78 34.68
CA GLY A 296 -5.85 -7.90 35.54
C GLY A 296 -4.36 -8.15 35.57
N THR A 297 -3.91 -8.99 36.51
CA THR A 297 -2.51 -9.42 36.64
C THR A 297 -2.23 -10.74 35.91
N SER A 298 -3.24 -11.33 35.27
CA SER A 298 -3.17 -12.56 34.49
C SER A 298 -3.59 -12.25 33.06
N LEU A 299 -2.66 -12.42 32.11
CA LEU A 299 -2.93 -12.18 30.70
C LEU A 299 -4.04 -13.11 30.17
N GLU A 300 -4.07 -14.36 30.64
CA GLU A 300 -5.09 -15.34 30.27
C GLU A 300 -6.48 -14.89 30.71
N ASP A 301 -6.63 -14.40 31.95
CA ASP A 301 -7.91 -13.95 32.47
C ASP A 301 -8.42 -12.69 31.76
N VAL A 302 -7.51 -11.75 31.45
CA VAL A 302 -7.82 -10.53 30.70
C VAL A 302 -8.25 -10.88 29.27
N ASN A 303 -7.53 -11.76 28.59
CA ASN A 303 -7.86 -12.19 27.22
C ASN A 303 -9.19 -12.95 27.15
N ASN A 304 -9.53 -13.71 28.19
CA ASN A 304 -10.78 -14.45 28.27
C ASN A 304 -11.95 -13.63 28.85
N GLY A 305 -11.69 -12.38 29.28
CA GLY A 305 -12.72 -11.50 29.87
C GLY A 305 -13.36 -12.08 31.14
N VAL A 306 -12.58 -12.79 31.96
CA VAL A 306 -13.06 -13.48 33.16
C VAL A 306 -13.69 -12.48 34.14
N GLU A 307 -14.74 -12.93 34.86
CA GLU A 307 -15.45 -12.14 35.87
C GLU A 307 -14.46 -11.49 36.87
N GLY A 308 -14.49 -10.16 36.97
CA GLY A 308 -13.56 -9.36 37.79
C GLY A 308 -12.47 -8.63 37.01
N THR A 309 -12.24 -8.97 35.73
CA THR A 309 -11.29 -8.22 34.87
C THR A 309 -11.95 -7.03 34.17
N PHE A 310 -13.27 -7.06 33.93
CA PHE A 310 -13.97 -5.96 33.29
C PHE A 310 -14.00 -4.70 34.17
N VAL A 311 -13.51 -3.58 33.63
CA VAL A 311 -13.45 -2.30 34.34
C VAL A 311 -14.57 -1.37 33.88
N ALA A 312 -14.66 -1.13 32.57
CA ALA A 312 -15.54 -0.12 32.03
C ALA A 312 -15.78 -0.28 30.53
N LYS A 313 -16.84 0.39 30.06
CA LYS A 313 -17.08 0.63 28.64
C LYS A 313 -16.65 2.05 28.28
N TRP A 314 -15.56 2.18 27.55
CA TRP A 314 -15.04 3.47 27.09
C TRP A 314 -15.67 3.83 25.74
N ARG A 315 -15.98 5.11 25.53
CA ARG A 315 -16.51 5.60 24.25
C ARG A 315 -15.56 6.65 23.67
N PRO A 316 -15.17 6.53 22.39
CA PRO A 316 -14.48 7.62 21.71
C PRO A 316 -15.37 8.87 21.74
N ARG A 317 -14.78 10.04 22.03
CA ARG A 317 -15.53 11.29 21.84
C ARG A 317 -15.85 11.45 20.35
N PRO A 318 -17.03 11.98 19.99
CA PRO A 318 -17.30 12.36 18.61
C PRO A 318 -16.20 13.33 18.13
N ARG A 319 -15.60 13.05 16.97
CA ARG A 319 -14.78 14.04 16.27
C ARG A 319 -15.67 15.19 15.81
#